data_AF-A0A820KK14-F1
#
_entry.id   AF-A0A820KK14-F1
#
_cell.length_a   1.000
_cell.length_b   1.000
_cell.length_c   1.000
_cell.angle_alpha   90.00
_cell.angle_beta   90.00
_cell.angle_gamma   90.00
#
_symmetry.space_group_name_H-M   'P 1'
#
loop_
_entity.id
_entity.type
_entity.pdbx_description
1 polymer ?
#
loop_
_entity_poly.entity_id
_entity_poly.type
_entity_poly.pdbx_seq_one_letter_code
_entity_poly.pdbx_strand_id
1 'polypeptide(L)'
;MAQLFIRFNWTSCIIIYQNDEYGTGGVQAITDIFSNQKLIVSQMIMFDIVTRTIRGDLKSLLKNSSIRVIILWMDSAYSSVFIQHALDLDLLGPQFTWILTTPISLDSFNSTSYTKLSGMITVEPVPGGAVNAPINTTLLNAAYNIWQQYEPQTFPGANNVDFYAIFAFDATWSLIQGLNPLCSSFPNISSTCMTFTGDSFCFDRRFVNSDT
;
A
#
# COMPACT_ATOMS: atom_id res chain seq x y z
N MET A 1 4.13 -4.25 -10.02
CA MET A 1 3.36 -5.44 -10.46
C MET A 1 3.91 -6.09 -11.72
N ALA A 2 3.93 -5.45 -12.90
CA ALA A 2 4.36 -6.11 -14.15
C ALA A 2 5.79 -6.68 -14.14
N GLN A 3 6.74 -6.00 -13.49
CA GLN A 3 8.11 -6.52 -13.32
C GLN A 3 8.16 -7.86 -12.56
N LEU A 4 7.23 -8.08 -11.63
CA LEU A 4 7.10 -9.35 -10.91
C LEU A 4 6.71 -10.48 -11.89
N PHE A 5 5.73 -10.21 -12.77
CA PHE A 5 5.29 -11.16 -13.79
C PHE A 5 6.42 -11.52 -14.76
N ILE A 6 7.15 -10.51 -15.24
CA ILE A 6 8.32 -10.70 -16.11
C ILE A 6 9.37 -11.56 -15.42
N ARG A 7 9.71 -11.26 -14.16
CA ARG A 7 10.70 -12.01 -13.38
C ARG A 7 10.35 -13.49 -13.23
N PHE A 8 9.07 -13.81 -13.05
CA PHE A 8 8.59 -15.18 -12.85
C PHE A 8 8.05 -15.84 -14.14
N ASN A 9 8.21 -15.19 -15.30
CA ASN A 9 7.67 -15.64 -16.59
C ASN A 9 6.16 -15.93 -16.55
N TRP A 10 5.40 -15.20 -15.74
CA TRP A 10 3.94 -15.25 -15.77
C TRP A 10 3.41 -14.37 -16.89
N THR A 11 2.46 -14.90 -17.65
CA THR A 11 1.90 -14.21 -18.82
C THR A 11 0.47 -13.74 -18.61
N SER A 12 -0.22 -14.28 -17.61
CA SER A 12 -1.64 -14.02 -17.39
C SER A 12 -2.05 -14.14 -15.92
N CYS A 13 -3.08 -13.40 -15.54
CA CYS A 13 -3.66 -13.45 -14.20
C CYS A 13 -5.18 -13.23 -14.17
N ILE A 14 -5.75 -13.56 -13.02
CA ILE A 14 -7.07 -13.08 -12.57
C ILE A 14 -6.83 -11.94 -11.60
N ILE A 15 -7.59 -10.85 -11.71
CA ILE A 15 -7.57 -9.77 -10.73
C ILE A 15 -8.87 -9.83 -9.92
N ILE A 16 -8.74 -9.87 -8.60
CA ILE A 16 -9.86 -9.74 -7.67
C ILE A 16 -9.71 -8.38 -6.98
N TYR A 17 -10.75 -7.57 -7.00
CA TYR A 17 -10.67 -6.19 -6.54
C TYR A 17 -11.95 -5.73 -5.84
N GLN A 18 -11.79 -4.77 -4.93
CA GLN A 18 -12.92 -4.17 -4.23
C GLN A 18 -13.68 -3.17 -5.11
N ASN A 19 -14.98 -3.00 -4.88
CA ASN A 19 -15.90 -2.22 -5.71
C ASN A 19 -15.98 -0.71 -5.38
N ASP A 20 -14.87 -0.10 -4.96
CA ASP A 20 -14.79 1.34 -4.71
C ASP A 20 -13.76 2.03 -5.63
N GLU A 21 -13.49 3.32 -5.40
CA GLU A 21 -12.55 4.10 -6.20
C GLU A 21 -11.11 3.60 -6.06
N TYR A 22 -10.69 3.18 -4.86
CA TYR A 22 -9.37 2.58 -4.64
C TYR A 22 -9.21 1.30 -5.46
N GLY A 23 -10.22 0.43 -5.43
CA GLY A 23 -10.21 -0.82 -6.15
C GLY A 23 -10.20 -0.62 -7.66
N THR A 24 -11.14 0.17 -8.16
CA THR A 24 -11.33 0.43 -9.59
C THR A 24 -10.12 1.13 -10.20
N GLY A 25 -9.60 2.17 -9.53
CA GLY A 25 -8.43 2.92 -10.00
C GLY A 25 -7.17 2.06 -10.08
N GLY A 26 -6.95 1.20 -9.08
CA GLY A 26 -5.80 0.30 -9.07
C GLY A 26 -5.85 -0.78 -10.15
N VAL A 27 -7.02 -1.38 -10.38
CA VAL A 27 -7.20 -2.36 -11.47
C VAL A 27 -6.99 -1.72 -12.84
N GLN A 28 -7.48 -0.49 -13.04
CA GLN A 28 -7.23 0.24 -14.28
C GLN A 28 -5.73 0.46 -14.50
N ALA A 29 -5.03 0.99 -13.49
CA ALA A 29 -3.58 1.22 -13.57
C ALA A 29 -2.78 -0.08 -13.84
N ILE A 30 -3.15 -1.20 -13.21
CA ILE A 30 -2.52 -2.50 -13.46
C ILE A 30 -2.78 -2.95 -14.89
N THR A 31 -4.02 -2.86 -15.36
CA THR A 31 -4.44 -3.30 -16.69
C THR A 31 -3.71 -2.52 -17.77
N ASP A 32 -3.59 -1.21 -17.64
CA ASP A 32 -2.89 -0.35 -18.58
C ASP A 32 -1.40 -0.74 -18.70
N ILE A 33 -0.73 -0.95 -17.57
CA ILE A 33 0.68 -1.39 -17.55
C ILE A 33 0.80 -2.80 -18.15
N PHE A 34 -0.14 -3.70 -17.84
CA PHE A 34 -0.11 -5.08 -18.34
C PHE A 34 -0.29 -5.12 -19.85
N SER A 35 -1.22 -4.35 -20.40
CA SER A 35 -1.42 -4.22 -21.85
C SER A 35 -0.15 -3.74 -22.55
N ASN A 36 0.53 -2.72 -22.00
CA ASN A 36 1.80 -2.22 -22.54
C ASN A 36 2.92 -3.27 -22.52
N GLN A 37 2.90 -4.18 -21.56
CA GLN A 37 3.88 -5.26 -21.39
C GLN A 37 3.44 -6.58 -22.03
N LYS A 38 2.33 -6.61 -22.79
CA LYS A 38 1.72 -7.81 -23.38
C LYS A 38 1.40 -8.91 -22.36
N LEU A 39 1.09 -8.53 -21.13
CA LEU A 39 0.55 -9.40 -20.08
C LEU A 39 -0.98 -9.40 -20.15
N ILE A 40 -1.60 -10.53 -19.81
CA ILE A 40 -3.05 -10.73 -20.00
C ILE A 40 -3.79 -10.74 -18.66
N VAL A 41 -4.73 -9.81 -18.49
CA VAL A 41 -5.76 -9.92 -17.44
C VAL A 41 -6.90 -10.76 -18.00
N SER A 42 -6.94 -12.05 -17.64
CA SER A 42 -7.91 -13.00 -18.20
C SER A 42 -9.32 -12.81 -17.64
N GLN A 43 -9.41 -12.36 -16.39
CA GLN A 43 -10.67 -12.18 -15.70
C GLN A 43 -10.51 -11.15 -14.59
N MET A 44 -11.55 -10.36 -14.39
CA MET A 44 -11.68 -9.43 -13.27
C MET A 44 -12.89 -9.85 -12.43
N ILE A 45 -12.68 -10.05 -11.13
CA ILE A 45 -13.71 -10.45 -10.17
C ILE A 45 -13.88 -9.32 -9.17
N MET A 46 -15.07 -8.74 -9.15
CA MET A 46 -15.41 -7.67 -8.22
C MET A 46 -15.87 -8.26 -6.88
N PHE A 47 -15.29 -7.76 -5.79
CA PHE A 47 -15.73 -7.98 -4.42
C PHE A 47 -16.52 -6.76 -3.94
N ASP A 48 -17.71 -7.01 -3.45
CA ASP A 48 -18.58 -6.00 -2.87
C ASP A 48 -18.22 -5.80 -1.39
N ILE A 49 -17.71 -4.62 -1.05
CA ILE A 49 -17.28 -4.29 0.31
C ILE A 49 -18.43 -4.15 1.30
N VAL A 50 -19.65 -3.88 0.81
CA VAL A 50 -20.86 -3.71 1.62
C VAL A 50 -21.40 -5.08 2.01
N THR A 51 -21.58 -5.96 1.02
CA THR A 51 -22.11 -7.32 1.28
C THR A 51 -21.03 -8.31 1.69
N ARG A 52 -19.74 -7.96 1.51
CA ARG A 52 -18.56 -8.80 1.72
C ARG A 52 -18.60 -10.09 0.89
N THR A 53 -19.07 -9.99 -0.34
CA THR A 53 -19.23 -11.14 -1.25
C THR A 53 -18.75 -10.80 -2.64
N ILE A 54 -18.52 -11.84 -3.45
CA ILE A 54 -18.35 -11.70 -4.89
C ILE A 54 -19.65 -12.07 -5.61
N ARG A 55 -19.77 -11.64 -6.86
CA ARG A 55 -20.81 -12.16 -7.75
C ARG A 55 -20.38 -13.51 -8.34
N GLY A 56 -21.21 -14.53 -8.11
CA GLY A 56 -20.96 -15.91 -8.59
C GLY A 56 -20.25 -16.76 -7.53
N ASP A 57 -19.80 -17.95 -7.94
CA ASP A 57 -19.13 -18.91 -7.06
C ASP A 57 -17.61 -18.86 -7.26
N LEU A 58 -16.86 -18.41 -6.24
CA LEU A 58 -15.41 -18.20 -6.33
C LEU A 58 -14.69 -19.49 -6.71
N LYS A 59 -15.11 -20.60 -6.12
CA LYS A 59 -14.50 -21.91 -6.35
C LYS A 59 -14.63 -22.33 -7.80
N SER A 60 -15.81 -22.20 -8.39
CA SER A 60 -16.07 -22.51 -9.79
C SER A 60 -15.31 -21.56 -10.71
N LEU A 61 -15.30 -20.25 -10.43
CA LEU A 61 -14.59 -19.26 -11.24
C LEU A 61 -13.09 -19.57 -11.31
N LEU A 62 -12.47 -19.92 -10.18
CA LEU A 62 -11.03 -20.23 -10.14
C LEU A 62 -10.71 -21.63 -10.67
N LYS A 63 -11.46 -22.67 -10.30
CA LYS A 63 -11.16 -24.05 -10.71
C LYS A 63 -11.44 -24.33 -12.18
N ASN A 64 -12.40 -23.62 -12.79
CA ASN A 64 -12.70 -23.76 -14.22
C ASN A 64 -11.75 -22.94 -15.10
N SER A 65 -10.99 -22.01 -14.52
CA SER A 65 -9.97 -21.25 -15.23
C SER A 65 -8.70 -22.09 -15.40
N SER A 66 -7.93 -21.86 -16.47
CA SER A 66 -6.56 -22.37 -16.61
C SER A 66 -5.53 -21.47 -15.91
N ILE A 67 -5.95 -20.28 -15.45
CA ILE A 67 -5.07 -19.28 -14.84
C ILE A 67 -4.78 -19.65 -13.38
N ARG A 68 -3.52 -19.50 -12.98
CA ARG A 68 -3.03 -19.90 -11.63
C ARG A 68 -2.46 -18.74 -10.83
N VAL A 69 -2.29 -17.56 -11.43
CA VAL A 69 -1.82 -16.35 -10.75
C VAL A 69 -3.02 -15.44 -10.49
N ILE A 70 -3.20 -15.06 -9.24
CA ILE A 70 -4.32 -14.23 -8.77
C ILE A 70 -3.72 -13.00 -8.13
N ILE A 71 -4.12 -11.82 -8.59
CA ILE A 71 -3.81 -10.55 -7.92
C ILE A 71 -5.01 -10.18 -7.06
N LEU A 72 -4.80 -9.97 -5.77
CA LEU A 72 -5.79 -9.45 -4.83
C LEU A 72 -5.50 -7.96 -4.60
N TRP A 73 -6.29 -7.10 -5.23
CA TRP A 73 -6.21 -5.64 -5.13
C TRP A 73 -7.31 -5.08 -4.24
N MET A 74 -7.05 -5.02 -2.94
CA MET A 74 -8.03 -4.64 -1.93
C MET A 74 -7.34 -3.98 -0.75
N ASP A 75 -8.07 -3.25 0.07
CA ASP A 75 -7.56 -2.78 1.36
C ASP A 75 -7.29 -3.97 2.31
N SER A 76 -6.39 -3.78 3.28
CA SER A 76 -6.01 -4.80 4.26
C SER A 76 -7.20 -5.41 5.01
N ALA A 77 -8.21 -4.59 5.37
CA ALA A 77 -9.37 -5.03 6.14
C ALA A 77 -10.24 -6.02 5.34
N TYR A 78 -10.40 -5.78 4.04
CA TYR A 78 -11.15 -6.67 3.14
C TYR A 78 -10.31 -7.85 2.65
N SER A 79 -9.00 -7.64 2.47
CA SER A 79 -8.06 -8.70 2.07
C SER A 79 -8.06 -9.86 3.06
N SER A 80 -8.00 -9.59 4.37
CA SER A 80 -8.06 -10.64 5.40
C SER A 80 -9.36 -11.45 5.35
N VAL A 81 -10.49 -10.76 5.19
CA VAL A 81 -11.82 -11.41 5.06
C VAL A 81 -11.87 -12.29 3.81
N PHE A 82 -11.37 -11.78 2.68
CA PHE A 82 -11.37 -12.50 1.43
C PHE A 82 -10.48 -13.75 1.48
N ILE A 83 -9.27 -13.62 2.02
CA ILE A 83 -8.33 -14.74 2.14
C ILE A 83 -8.88 -15.81 3.07
N GLN A 84 -9.57 -15.46 4.16
CA GLN A 84 -10.24 -16.43 5.00
C GLN A 84 -11.30 -17.22 4.20
N HIS A 85 -12.10 -16.52 3.38
CA HIS A 85 -13.07 -17.19 2.52
C HIS A 85 -12.41 -18.11 1.48
N ALA A 86 -11.31 -17.69 0.86
CA ALA A 86 -10.56 -18.52 -0.08
C ALA A 86 -9.90 -19.75 0.59
N LEU A 87 -9.42 -19.58 1.82
CA LEU A 87 -8.90 -20.65 2.67
C LEU A 87 -9.98 -21.70 2.97
N ASP A 88 -11.18 -21.27 3.36
CA ASP A 88 -12.31 -22.15 3.66
C ASP A 88 -12.76 -22.96 2.44
N LEU A 89 -12.58 -22.41 1.24
CA LEU A 89 -12.92 -23.05 -0.03
C LEU A 89 -11.80 -23.95 -0.61
N ASP A 90 -10.64 -24.01 0.05
CA ASP A 90 -9.44 -24.71 -0.40
C ASP A 90 -8.95 -24.18 -1.77
N LEU A 91 -8.83 -22.85 -1.86
CA LEU A 91 -8.44 -22.09 -3.07
C LEU A 91 -7.09 -21.38 -2.94
N LEU A 92 -6.38 -21.57 -1.84
CA LEU A 92 -5.00 -21.09 -1.68
C LEU A 92 -4.00 -22.08 -2.32
N GLY A 93 -2.73 -22.00 -1.96
CA GLY A 93 -1.70 -22.90 -2.47
C GLY A 93 -1.97 -24.37 -2.10
N PRO A 94 -1.38 -25.32 -2.87
CA PRO A 94 -0.32 -25.11 -3.85
C PRO A 94 -0.80 -24.81 -5.29
N GLN A 95 -2.11 -24.82 -5.53
CA GLN A 95 -2.65 -24.71 -6.90
C GLN A 95 -2.61 -23.28 -7.45
N PHE A 96 -2.69 -22.28 -6.59
CA PHE A 96 -2.72 -20.87 -6.98
C PHE A 96 -1.56 -20.11 -6.34
N THR A 97 -1.03 -19.15 -7.08
CA THR A 97 -0.17 -18.10 -6.56
C THR A 97 -1.00 -16.85 -6.35
N TRP A 98 -1.13 -16.41 -5.10
CA TRP A 98 -1.84 -15.22 -4.71
C TRP A 98 -0.85 -14.08 -4.50
N ILE A 99 -1.09 -12.95 -5.16
CA ILE A 99 -0.30 -11.73 -5.02
C ILE A 99 -1.17 -10.69 -4.34
N LEU A 100 -0.87 -10.40 -3.08
CA LEU A 100 -1.58 -9.41 -2.27
C LEU A 100 -0.90 -8.06 -2.45
N THR A 101 -1.68 -7.00 -2.63
CA THR A 101 -1.15 -5.63 -2.77
C THR A 101 -1.11 -4.86 -1.45
N THR A 102 -1.64 -5.46 -0.40
CA THR A 102 -1.57 -4.96 0.97
C THR A 102 -1.20 -6.11 1.90
N PRO A 103 -0.34 -5.88 2.90
CA PRO A 103 -0.06 -6.88 3.92
C PRO A 103 -1.32 -7.20 4.72
N ILE A 104 -1.43 -8.46 5.14
CA ILE A 104 -2.46 -8.94 6.06
C ILE A 104 -1.77 -9.54 7.29
N SER A 105 -2.36 -9.34 8.47
CA SER A 105 -1.82 -9.95 9.69
C SER A 105 -2.14 -11.44 9.73
N LEU A 106 -1.11 -12.26 9.95
CA LEU A 106 -1.28 -13.71 10.15
C LEU A 106 -2.08 -14.05 11.41
N ASP A 107 -2.09 -13.16 12.41
CA ASP A 107 -2.86 -13.32 13.65
C ASP A 107 -4.37 -13.30 13.40
N SER A 108 -4.80 -12.86 12.22
CA SER A 108 -6.20 -12.92 11.78
C SER A 108 -6.68 -14.35 11.50
N PHE A 109 -5.76 -15.31 11.41
CA PHE A 109 -6.05 -16.69 11.01
C PHE A 109 -5.76 -17.68 12.15
N ASN A 110 -6.48 -18.81 12.15
CA ASN A 110 -6.17 -19.89 13.07
C ASN A 110 -4.79 -20.49 12.74
N SER A 111 -3.92 -20.61 13.74
CA SER A 111 -2.56 -21.15 13.60
C SER A 111 -2.51 -22.55 12.97
N THR A 112 -3.55 -23.36 13.17
CA THR A 112 -3.70 -24.69 12.54
C THR A 112 -3.83 -24.62 11.02
N SER A 113 -4.18 -23.46 10.47
CA SER A 113 -4.36 -23.22 9.03
C SER A 113 -3.15 -22.58 8.35
N TYR A 114 -2.09 -22.24 9.08
CA TYR A 114 -0.91 -21.57 8.51
C TYR A 114 -0.26 -22.37 7.37
N THR A 115 -0.28 -23.70 7.46
CA THR A 115 0.24 -24.58 6.39
C THR A 115 -0.56 -24.46 5.09
N LYS A 116 -1.81 -24.01 5.15
CA LYS A 116 -2.69 -23.79 4.01
C LYS A 116 -2.56 -22.39 3.42
N LEU A 117 -1.96 -21.43 4.13
CA LEU A 117 -1.62 -20.09 3.62
C LEU A 117 -0.43 -20.10 2.65
N SER A 118 -0.16 -21.25 2.02
CA SER A 118 0.90 -21.42 1.05
C SER A 118 0.56 -20.74 -0.28
N GLY A 119 1.59 -20.40 -1.06
CA GLY A 119 1.42 -19.79 -2.38
C GLY A 119 1.03 -18.30 -2.36
N MET A 120 1.14 -17.64 -1.21
CA MET A 120 0.87 -16.21 -1.08
C MET A 120 2.16 -15.39 -1.13
N ILE A 121 2.13 -14.28 -1.87
CA ILE A 121 3.19 -13.28 -1.97
C ILE A 121 2.53 -11.94 -1.70
N THR A 122 3.12 -11.13 -0.83
CA THR A 122 2.66 -9.77 -0.55
C THR A 122 3.62 -8.77 -1.18
N VAL A 123 3.07 -7.75 -1.82
CA VAL A 123 3.79 -6.55 -2.23
C VAL A 123 3.46 -5.47 -1.22
N GLU A 124 4.47 -4.99 -0.51
CA GLU A 124 4.34 -3.91 0.47
C GLU A 124 5.28 -2.75 0.14
N PRO A 125 4.86 -1.49 0.35
CA PRO A 125 5.76 -0.36 0.29
C PRO A 125 6.76 -0.42 1.45
N VAL A 126 8.03 -0.18 1.16
CA VAL A 126 9.09 -0.15 2.18
C VAL A 126 9.98 1.07 1.99
N PRO A 127 10.58 1.60 3.07
CA PRO A 127 11.62 2.62 2.96
C PRO A 127 12.75 2.15 2.05
N GLY A 128 13.36 3.08 1.30
CA GLY A 128 14.41 2.77 0.33
C GLY A 128 15.55 1.91 0.87
N GLY A 129 15.92 2.06 2.14
CA GLY A 129 16.94 1.23 2.79
C GLY A 129 16.66 -0.28 2.74
N ALA A 130 15.39 -0.71 2.78
CA ALA A 130 15.01 -2.13 2.73
C ALA A 130 15.23 -2.76 1.34
N VAL A 131 15.29 -1.93 0.29
CA VAL A 131 15.46 -2.35 -1.11
C VAL A 131 16.76 -1.82 -1.73
N ASN A 132 17.70 -1.35 -0.91
CA ASN A 132 18.94 -0.70 -1.36
C ASN A 132 18.72 0.49 -2.32
N ALA A 133 17.59 1.18 -2.18
CA ALA A 133 17.33 2.42 -2.88
C ALA A 133 17.86 3.62 -2.07
N PRO A 134 18.25 4.73 -2.74
CA PRO A 134 18.69 5.94 -2.05
C PRO A 134 17.64 6.43 -1.05
N ILE A 135 18.09 6.74 0.17
CA ILE A 135 17.23 7.25 1.24
C ILE A 135 18.00 8.23 2.12
N ASN A 136 17.33 9.28 2.59
CA ASN A 136 17.85 10.15 3.63
C ASN A 136 17.49 9.58 5.00
N THR A 137 18.34 8.70 5.52
CA THR A 137 18.12 8.04 6.81
C THR A 137 18.08 9.04 7.97
N THR A 138 18.86 10.11 7.89
CA THR A 138 18.86 11.18 8.90
C THR A 138 17.49 11.85 8.99
N LEU A 139 16.92 12.25 7.85
CA LEU A 139 15.60 12.88 7.81
C LEU A 139 14.50 11.92 8.27
N LEU A 140 14.54 10.67 7.81
CA LEU A 140 13.56 9.65 8.22
C LEU A 140 13.60 9.41 9.73
N ASN A 141 14.79 9.29 10.31
CA ASN A 141 14.95 9.10 11.75
C ASN A 141 14.50 10.34 12.54
N ALA A 142 14.78 11.55 12.03
CA ALA A 142 14.29 12.78 12.64
C ALA A 142 12.76 12.82 12.66
N ALA A 143 12.11 12.44 11.55
CA ALA A 143 10.66 12.36 11.46
C ALA A 143 10.08 11.37 12.49
N TYR A 144 10.65 10.17 12.59
CA TYR A 144 10.22 9.19 13.61
C TYR A 144 10.42 9.68 15.04
N ASN A 145 11.56 10.31 15.33
CA ASN A 145 11.84 10.85 16.66
C ASN A 145 10.82 11.92 17.06
N ILE A 146 10.49 12.82 16.13
CA ILE A 146 9.49 13.88 16.36
C ILE A 146 8.10 13.27 16.57
N TRP A 147 7.71 12.30 15.73
CA TRP A 147 6.42 11.63 15.87
C TRP A 147 6.32 10.94 17.23
N GLN A 148 7.33 10.17 17.63
CA GLN A 148 7.37 9.49 18.91
C GLN A 148 7.33 10.46 20.10
N GLN A 149 7.95 11.63 19.97
CA GLN A 149 7.96 12.65 21.01
C GLN A 149 6.56 13.24 21.24
N TYR A 150 5.81 13.51 20.17
CA TYR A 150 4.55 14.27 20.28
C TYR A 150 3.29 13.40 20.31
N GLU A 151 3.36 12.21 19.72
CA GLU A 151 2.22 11.32 19.56
C GLU A 151 2.52 9.90 20.09
N PRO A 152 3.07 9.73 21.31
CA PRO A 152 3.53 8.43 21.81
C PRO A 152 2.41 7.38 21.96
N GLN A 153 1.15 7.82 22.05
CA GLN A 153 -0.01 6.93 22.15
C GLN A 153 -0.44 6.36 20.79
N THR A 154 -0.32 7.17 19.73
CA THR A 154 -0.69 6.78 18.36
C THR A 154 0.51 6.32 17.54
N PHE A 155 1.73 6.57 18.04
CA PHE A 155 3.01 6.13 17.50
C PHE A 155 3.78 5.30 18.54
N PRO A 156 3.51 3.99 18.64
CA PRO A 156 4.21 3.12 19.60
C PRO A 156 5.66 2.83 19.19
N GLY A 157 6.08 3.21 17.97
CA GLY A 157 7.47 3.10 17.51
C GLY A 157 7.61 3.00 15.99
N ALA A 158 8.83 3.25 15.49
CA ALA A 158 9.16 3.32 14.06
C ALA A 158 8.87 2.02 13.26
N ASN A 159 8.77 0.87 13.93
CA ASN A 159 8.44 -0.40 13.28
C ASN A 159 6.93 -0.60 13.06
N ASN A 160 6.09 0.31 13.57
CA ASN A 160 4.63 0.21 13.53
C ASN A 160 4.00 1.36 12.73
N VAL A 161 4.81 2.06 11.93
CA VAL A 161 4.35 3.21 11.15
C VAL A 161 3.71 2.69 9.87
N ASP A 162 2.46 3.06 9.65
CA ASP A 162 1.78 2.79 8.40
C ASP A 162 2.52 3.48 7.23
N PHE A 163 2.68 2.79 6.10
CA PHE A 163 3.37 3.38 4.95
C PHE A 163 2.64 4.61 4.38
N TYR A 164 1.32 4.74 4.57
CA TYR A 164 0.57 5.94 4.22
C TYR A 164 1.00 7.16 5.05
N ALA A 165 1.38 6.95 6.30
CA ALA A 165 1.92 8.00 7.16
C ALA A 165 3.27 8.51 6.62
N ILE A 166 4.11 7.61 6.12
CA ILE A 166 5.38 7.97 5.46
C ILE A 166 5.11 8.71 4.13
N PHE A 167 4.13 8.26 3.33
CA PHE A 167 3.75 8.95 2.10
C PHE A 167 3.20 10.36 2.36
N ALA A 168 2.41 10.54 3.42
CA ALA A 168 1.92 11.85 3.81
C ALA A 168 3.07 12.78 4.23
N PHE A 169 4.07 12.26 4.95
CA PHE A 169 5.29 12.98 5.28
C PHE A 169 6.06 13.39 4.02
N ASP A 170 6.32 12.46 3.10
CA ASP A 170 7.04 12.72 1.85
C ASP A 170 6.31 13.72 0.95
N ALA A 171 4.98 13.64 0.87
CA ALA A 171 4.17 14.59 0.12
C ALA A 171 4.26 16.01 0.71
N THR A 172 4.17 16.12 2.04
CA THR A 172 4.30 17.40 2.75
C THR A 172 5.69 17.99 2.58
N TRP A 173 6.73 17.17 2.75
CA TRP A 173 8.11 17.58 2.56
C TRP A 173 8.36 18.06 1.12
N SER A 174 7.86 17.31 0.13
CA SER A 174 7.97 17.70 -1.28
C SER A 174 7.28 19.03 -1.58
N LEU A 175 6.12 19.29 -0.96
CA LEU A 175 5.43 20.57 -1.08
C LEU A 175 6.26 21.72 -0.48
N ILE A 176 6.80 21.55 0.73
CA ILE A 176 7.67 22.56 1.37
C ILE A 176 8.87 22.88 0.47
N GLN A 177 9.55 21.84 -0.04
CA GLN A 177 10.70 22.00 -0.92
C GLN A 177 10.33 22.68 -2.24
N GLY A 178 9.12 22.45 -2.77
CA GLY A 178 8.61 23.12 -3.97
C GLY A 178 8.27 24.60 -3.75
N LEU A 179 7.84 24.98 -2.54
CA LEU A 179 7.50 26.36 -2.18
C LEU A 179 8.74 27.23 -1.86
N ASN A 180 9.81 26.62 -1.34
CA ASN A 180 11.01 27.34 -0.89
C ASN A 180 11.66 28.26 -1.96
N PRO A 181 11.81 27.85 -3.23
CA PRO A 181 12.32 28.75 -4.29
C PRO A 181 11.38 29.90 -4.64
N LEU A 182 10.06 29.71 -4.51
CA LEU A 182 9.08 30.77 -4.76
C LEU A 182 9.20 31.85 -3.70
N CYS A 183 9.38 31.47 -2.43
CA CYS A 183 9.63 32.42 -1.35
C CYS A 183 10.91 33.23 -1.55
N SER A 184 11.94 32.64 -2.16
CA SER A 184 13.21 33.31 -2.46
C SER A 184 13.11 34.31 -3.64
N SER A 185 12.09 34.18 -4.49
CA SER A 185 11.94 34.96 -5.72
C SER A 185 11.09 36.23 -5.56
N PHE A 186 10.43 36.43 -4.41
CA PHE A 186 9.61 37.61 -4.10
C PHE A 186 10.14 38.37 -2.88
N PRO A 187 11.06 39.33 -3.06
CA PRO A 187 11.73 40.02 -1.95
C PRO A 187 10.80 40.87 -1.06
N ASN A 188 9.61 41.25 -1.53
CA ASN A 188 8.61 41.96 -0.71
C ASN A 188 7.73 41.03 0.17
N ILE A 189 7.92 39.71 0.09
CA ILE A 189 7.19 38.69 0.87
C ILE A 189 8.15 37.96 1.84
N SER A 190 9.43 38.38 1.90
CA SER A 190 10.50 37.65 2.59
C SER A 190 10.30 37.51 4.10
N SER A 191 9.48 38.36 4.74
CA SER A 191 9.16 38.25 6.17
C SER A 191 7.91 37.43 6.48
N THR A 192 7.17 36.93 5.49
CA THR A 192 5.84 36.31 5.69
C THR A 192 5.57 35.06 4.84
N CYS A 193 6.50 34.59 4.02
CA CYS A 193 6.18 33.53 3.04
C CYS A 193 5.86 32.15 3.66
N MET A 194 6.45 31.86 4.82
CA MET A 194 6.11 30.68 5.64
C MET A 194 5.90 31.09 7.10
N THR A 195 5.11 32.13 7.34
CA THR A 195 4.51 32.30 8.67
C THR A 195 3.35 31.33 8.77
N PHE A 196 3.43 30.36 9.68
CA PHE A 196 2.23 29.66 10.10
C PHE A 196 1.22 30.73 10.56
N THR A 197 -0.02 30.62 10.11
CA THR A 197 -1.10 31.52 10.52
C THR A 197 -2.05 30.70 11.39
N GLY A 198 -2.13 31.02 12.68
CA GLY A 198 -2.97 30.27 13.62
C GLY A 198 -2.24 29.14 14.34
N ASP A 199 -0.98 29.37 14.70
CA ASP A 199 -0.03 28.47 15.36
C ASP A 199 -0.63 27.84 16.64
N SER A 200 -1.62 28.50 17.24
CA SER A 200 -2.37 27.95 18.37
C SER A 200 -3.08 26.61 18.11
N PHE A 201 -3.33 26.21 16.85
CA PHE A 201 -4.13 25.02 16.52
C PHE A 201 -3.42 23.97 15.65
N CYS A 202 -2.40 24.34 14.87
CA CYS A 202 -1.66 23.40 14.02
C CYS A 202 -0.30 23.08 14.65
N PHE A 203 -0.23 22.03 15.47
CA PHE A 203 1.00 21.37 15.94
C PHE A 203 2.21 22.30 16.18
N ASP A 204 1.99 23.48 16.78
CA ASP A 204 3.05 24.41 17.19
C ASP A 204 3.74 23.94 18.47
N ARG A 205 4.26 22.71 18.40
CA ARG A 205 5.32 22.28 19.30
C ARG A 205 6.51 21.86 18.44
N ARG A 206 7.30 22.89 18.12
CA ARG A 206 8.75 22.86 17.96
C ARG A 206 9.30 22.10 16.74
N PHE A 207 9.20 22.73 15.58
CA PHE A 207 10.20 22.56 14.50
C PHE A 207 11.17 23.73 14.39
N VAL A 208 11.19 24.65 15.37
CA VAL A 208 11.95 25.91 15.30
C VAL A 208 13.47 25.73 15.48
N ASN A 209 13.98 24.55 15.85
CA ASN A 209 15.42 24.33 16.08
C ASN A 209 15.94 23.01 15.48
N SER A 210 15.90 22.82 14.16
CA SER A 210 16.60 21.68 13.52
C SER A 210 17.97 22.04 12.93
N ASP A 211 18.47 23.24 13.16
CA ASP A 211 19.85 23.62 12.80
C ASP A 211 20.81 23.43 13.99
N THR A 212 21.02 22.17 14.37
CA THR A 212 22.26 21.66 15.03
C THR A 212 22.42 20.17 14.77
#